data_AF-W2TBW6-F1
#
_entry.id   AF-W2TBW6-F1
#
_cell.length_a   1.000
_cell.length_b   1.000
_cell.length_c   1.000
_cell.angle_alpha   90.00
_cell.angle_beta   90.00
_cell.angle_gamma   90.00
#
_symmetry.space_group_name_H-M   'P 1'
#
loop_
_entity.id
_entity.type
_entity.pdbx_description
1 polymer ?
#
loop_
_entity_poly.entity_id
_entity_poly.type
_entity_poly.pdbx_seq_one_letter_code
_entity_poly.pdbx_strand_id
1 'polypeptide(L)'
;MQEQGIDAVLCPPQVMTAPKHHIPAKLFAACCYTAIFNLLDFGAGVVKVTEVTTEDNRKLKEEYPETDPWYRLAKDACKDCIGFPVNVQVAAPPYKEELVLRILRDIEVAVERK
;
A
#
# COMPACT_ATOMS: atom_id res chain seq x y z
N MET A 1 11.53 11.23 -12.62
CA MET A 1 12.39 10.12 -12.17
C MET A 1 13.80 10.25 -12.73
N GLN A 2 14.00 10.23 -14.06
CA GLN A 2 15.34 10.28 -14.65
C GLN A 2 16.12 11.56 -14.34
N GLU A 3 15.52 12.74 -14.49
CA GLU A 3 16.17 14.03 -14.17
C GLU A 3 16.58 14.15 -12.70
N GLN A 4 15.87 13.45 -11.81
CA GLN A 4 16.14 13.43 -10.38
C GLN A 4 17.03 12.25 -9.94
N GLY A 5 17.50 11.42 -10.89
CA GLY A 5 18.30 10.23 -10.59
C GLY A 5 17.55 9.17 -9.76
N ILE A 6 16.22 9.09 -9.91
CA ILE A 6 15.38 8.12 -9.18
C ILE A 6 15.20 6.87 -10.04
N ASP A 7 15.64 5.72 -9.52
CA ASP A 7 15.55 4.42 -10.20
C ASP A 7 14.20 3.71 -10.01
N ALA A 8 13.60 3.83 -8.82
CA ALA A 8 12.34 3.20 -8.46
C ALA A 8 11.58 4.05 -7.43
N VAL A 9 10.26 3.84 -7.30
CA VAL A 9 9.39 4.48 -6.31
C VAL A 9 8.93 3.45 -5.29
N LEU A 10 9.16 3.72 -4.01
CA LEU A 10 8.56 3.00 -2.90
C LEU A 10 7.33 3.77 -2.40
N CYS A 11 6.17 3.13 -2.35
CA CYS A 11 4.91 3.76 -1.96
C CYS A 11 3.95 2.77 -1.30
N PRO A 12 2.88 3.24 -0.64
CA PRO A 12 1.79 2.38 -0.21
C PRO A 12 1.06 1.76 -1.41
N PRO A 13 0.64 0.48 -1.36
CA PRO A 13 -0.17 -0.14 -2.40
C PRO A 13 -1.64 0.22 -2.31
N GLN A 14 -2.13 0.55 -1.11
CA GLN A 14 -3.56 0.67 -0.83
C GLN A 14 -3.81 1.56 0.38
N VAL A 15 -4.94 2.27 0.39
CA VAL A 15 -5.38 3.12 1.52
C VAL A 15 -5.94 2.32 2.70
N MET A 16 -6.28 1.05 2.45
CA MET A 16 -6.95 0.16 3.39
C MET A 16 -6.27 -1.20 3.46
N THR A 17 -6.38 -1.84 4.63
CA THR A 17 -6.15 -3.28 4.80
C THR A 17 -7.20 -4.07 4.01
N ALA A 18 -7.08 -5.40 3.98
CA ALA A 18 -8.03 -6.26 3.28
C ALA A 18 -9.48 -5.93 3.68
N PRO A 19 -10.27 -5.30 2.79
CA PRO A 19 -11.56 -4.75 3.18
C PRO A 19 -12.64 -5.83 3.09
N LYS A 20 -13.78 -5.60 3.76
CA LYS A 20 -14.96 -6.45 3.60
C LYS A 20 -15.43 -6.43 2.14
N HIS A 21 -16.02 -7.54 1.70
CA HIS A 21 -16.39 -7.78 0.29
C HIS A 21 -17.13 -6.63 -0.42
N HIS A 22 -18.02 -5.92 0.28
CA HIS A 22 -18.84 -4.86 -0.31
C HIS A 22 -18.19 -3.47 -0.32
N ILE A 23 -17.01 -3.30 0.27
CA ILE A 23 -16.33 -2.01 0.42
C ILE A 23 -15.63 -1.54 -0.86
N PRO A 24 -14.92 -2.39 -1.64
CA PRO A 24 -14.24 -1.94 -2.85
C PRO A 24 -15.15 -1.21 -3.85
N ALA A 25 -16.42 -1.61 -3.97
CA ALA A 25 -17.41 -0.95 -4.83
C ALA A 25 -17.80 0.46 -4.33
N LYS A 26 -17.59 0.77 -3.05
CA LYS A 26 -17.92 2.06 -2.43
C LYS A 26 -16.74 3.02 -2.38
N LEU A 27 -15.51 2.52 -2.54
CA LEU A 27 -14.29 3.33 -2.51
C LEU A 27 -13.39 3.01 -3.71
N PHE A 28 -13.92 3.13 -4.92
CA PHE A 28 -13.17 2.86 -6.14
C PHE A 28 -11.89 3.70 -6.26
N ALA A 29 -11.94 4.97 -5.86
CA ALA A 29 -10.80 5.89 -5.90
C ALA A 29 -9.58 5.41 -5.09
N ALA A 30 -9.74 4.45 -4.18
CA ALA A 30 -8.65 3.81 -3.45
C ALA A 30 -7.63 3.13 -4.38
N CYS A 31 -8.03 2.74 -5.59
CA CYS A 31 -7.12 2.16 -6.57
C CYS A 31 -6.09 3.16 -7.12
N CYS A 32 -6.13 4.45 -6.76
CA CYS A 32 -5.21 5.46 -7.31
C CYS A 32 -3.73 5.11 -7.09
N TYR A 33 -3.39 4.43 -5.98
CA TYR A 33 -2.03 3.97 -5.65
C TYR A 33 -1.50 2.89 -6.61
N THR A 34 -2.38 2.12 -7.25
CA THR A 34 -1.99 1.04 -8.18
C THR A 34 -2.29 1.40 -9.64
N ALA A 35 -3.42 2.08 -9.90
CA ALA A 35 -3.88 2.44 -11.22
C ALA A 35 -2.90 3.36 -11.97
N ILE A 36 -2.17 4.23 -11.24
CA ILE A 36 -1.18 5.12 -11.86
C ILE A 36 -0.07 4.35 -12.59
N PHE A 37 0.36 3.20 -12.05
CA PHE A 37 1.42 2.40 -12.66
C PHE A 37 0.91 1.56 -13.84
N ASN A 38 -0.39 1.24 -13.86
CA ASN A 38 -1.04 0.70 -15.06
C ASN A 38 -1.11 1.74 -16.19
N LEU A 39 -1.44 2.99 -15.85
CA LEU A 39 -1.51 4.08 -16.84
C LEU A 39 -0.13 4.41 -17.43
N LEU A 40 0.91 4.37 -16.61
CA LEU A 40 2.28 4.68 -17.03
C LEU A 40 3.03 3.48 -17.66
N ASP A 41 2.43 2.29 -17.63
CA ASP A 41 3.04 1.02 -18.04
C ASP A 41 4.34 0.71 -17.28
N PHE A 42 4.33 0.97 -15.96
CA PHE A 42 5.47 0.72 -15.08
C PHE A 42 5.40 -0.70 -14.52
N GLY A 43 6.55 -1.37 -14.46
CA GLY A 43 6.67 -2.59 -13.65
C GLY A 43 6.38 -2.25 -12.19
N ALA A 44 5.43 -2.93 -11.56
CA ALA A 44 5.06 -2.71 -10.17
C ALA A 44 4.78 -4.03 -9.44
N GLY A 45 5.19 -4.11 -8.17
CA GLY A 45 4.93 -5.27 -7.33
C GLY A 45 4.84 -4.90 -5.85
N VAL A 46 4.35 -5.84 -5.05
CA VAL A 46 4.08 -5.63 -3.62
C VAL A 46 4.72 -6.73 -2.77
N VAL A 47 5.11 -6.37 -1.55
CA VAL A 47 5.68 -7.31 -0.56
C VAL A 47 5.14 -6.99 0.83
N LYS A 48 4.88 -8.04 1.63
CA LYS A 48 4.45 -7.91 3.03
C LYS A 48 5.60 -7.40 3.89
N VAL A 49 5.34 -6.39 4.73
CA VAL A 49 6.36 -5.79 5.62
C VAL A 49 6.01 -5.84 7.10
N THR A 50 4.72 -5.92 7.44
CA THR A 50 4.26 -6.03 8.83
C THR A 50 2.84 -6.54 8.88
N GLU A 51 2.29 -6.65 10.08
CA GLU A 51 0.87 -6.85 10.34
C GLU A 51 0.32 -5.66 11.15
N VAL A 52 -0.99 -5.44 11.08
CA VAL A 52 -1.67 -4.41 11.86
C VAL A 52 -1.53 -4.71 13.35
N THR A 53 -1.00 -3.75 14.11
CA THR A 53 -0.84 -3.88 15.56
C THR A 53 -2.05 -3.32 16.32
N THR A 54 -2.13 -3.61 17.62
CA THR A 54 -3.13 -3.00 18.51
C THR A 54 -2.99 -1.48 18.55
N GLU A 55 -1.77 -0.96 18.48
CA GLU A 55 -1.51 0.48 18.46
C GLU A 55 -1.97 1.14 17.16
N ASP A 56 -1.77 0.48 16.01
CA ASP A 56 -2.29 0.97 14.73
C ASP A 56 -3.81 1.05 14.75
N ASN A 57 -4.49 0.04 15.31
CA ASN A 57 -5.94 0.04 15.47
C ASN A 57 -6.42 1.13 16.45
N ARG A 58 -5.67 1.41 17.52
CA ARG A 58 -5.96 2.51 18.45
C ARG A 58 -5.86 3.86 17.75
N LYS A 59 -4.74 4.13 17.06
CA LYS A 59 -4.53 5.36 16.29
C LYS A 59 -5.59 5.55 15.20
N LEU A 60 -5.97 4.47 14.51
CA LEU A 60 -7.06 4.52 13.53
C LEU A 60 -8.37 5.00 14.17
N LYS A 61 -8.69 4.55 15.38
CA LYS A 61 -9.92 4.92 16.08
C LYS A 61 -9.88 6.35 16.63
N GLU A 62 -8.76 6.75 17.22
CA GLU A 62 -8.65 7.98 18.01
C GLU A 62 -8.11 9.18 17.21
N GLU A 63 -7.21 8.94 16.26
CA GLU A 63 -6.41 10.00 15.61
C GLU A 63 -6.73 10.16 14.11
N TYR A 64 -7.27 9.13 13.45
CA TYR A 64 -7.55 9.18 12.01
C TYR A 64 -8.67 10.17 11.67
N PRO A 65 -8.47 11.04 10.66
CA PRO A 65 -9.45 12.07 10.29
C PRO A 65 -10.77 11.46 9.82
N GLU A 66 -11.87 12.20 10.03
CA GLU A 66 -13.22 11.86 9.56
C GLU A 66 -13.88 13.02 8.81
N THR A 67 -13.04 13.84 8.17
CA THR A 67 -13.41 15.11 7.54
C THR A 67 -14.30 14.94 6.31
N ASP A 68 -14.22 13.80 5.62
CA ASP A 68 -15.03 13.50 4.44
C ASP A 68 -15.52 12.04 4.42
N PRO A 69 -16.47 11.70 3.52
CA PRO A 69 -17.03 10.35 3.44
C PRO A 69 -16.02 9.25 3.12
N TRP A 70 -14.94 9.55 2.39
CA TRP A 70 -13.90 8.57 2.05
C TRP A 70 -13.05 8.24 3.27
N TYR A 71 -12.66 9.26 4.05
CA TYR A 71 -11.98 9.03 5.33
C TYR A 71 -12.82 8.17 6.28
N ARG A 72 -14.11 8.47 6.43
CA ARG A 72 -15.01 7.67 7.28
C ARG A 72 -15.14 6.23 6.79
N LEU A 73 -15.24 6.03 5.47
CA LEU A 73 -15.35 4.71 4.86
C LEU A 73 -14.06 3.91 5.00
N ALA A 74 -12.89 4.53 4.81
CA ALA A 74 -11.59 3.92 5.03
C ALA A 74 -11.40 3.53 6.51
N LYS A 75 -11.74 4.43 7.44
CA LYS A 75 -11.70 4.16 8.88
C LYS A 75 -12.60 2.98 9.27
N ASP A 76 -13.84 2.94 8.78
CA ASP A 76 -14.78 1.87 9.05
C ASP A 76 -14.34 0.52 8.43
N ALA A 77 -13.70 0.56 7.27
CA ALA A 77 -13.21 -0.63 6.58
C ALA A 77 -11.98 -1.26 7.25
N CYS A 78 -11.14 -0.43 7.90
CA CYS A 78 -9.88 -0.87 8.50
C CYS A 78 -9.97 -1.13 10.01
N LYS A 79 -11.10 -0.82 10.66
CA LYS A 79 -11.26 -1.06 12.10
C LYS A 79 -11.27 -2.57 12.40
N ASP A 80 -10.60 -2.93 13.49
CA ASP A 80 -10.54 -4.30 14.00
C ASP A 80 -9.86 -5.31 13.05
N CYS A 81 -8.95 -4.82 12.20
CA CYS A 81 -8.10 -5.63 11.31
C CYS A 81 -6.76 -6.04 11.93
N ILE A 82 -6.66 -6.18 13.26
CA ILE A 82 -5.42 -6.58 13.94
C ILE A 82 -4.92 -7.93 13.38
N GLY A 83 -3.62 -8.03 13.08
CA GLY A 83 -3.00 -9.20 12.46
C GLY A 83 -3.13 -9.28 10.94
N PHE A 84 -3.84 -8.34 10.29
CA PHE A 84 -3.94 -8.33 8.83
C PHE A 84 -2.60 -7.88 8.22
N PRO A 85 -2.21 -8.43 7.05
CA PRO A 85 -0.95 -8.06 6.41
C PRO A 85 -0.97 -6.60 5.93
N VAL A 86 0.14 -5.92 6.17
CA VAL A 86 0.44 -4.57 5.66
C VAL A 86 1.61 -4.69 4.69
N ASN A 87 1.44 -4.14 3.49
CA ASN A 87 2.35 -4.30 2.37
C ASN A 87 2.92 -2.93 1.94
N VAL A 88 4.04 -2.97 1.21
CA VAL A 88 4.56 -1.83 0.43
C VAL A 88 4.57 -2.18 -1.05
N GLN A 89 4.55 -1.15 -1.89
CA GLN A 89 4.63 -1.26 -3.35
C GLN A 89 5.91 -0.64 -3.87
N VAL A 90 6.56 -1.33 -4.80
CA VAL A 90 7.69 -0.82 -5.56
C VAL A 90 7.29 -0.73 -7.02
N ALA A 91 7.59 0.40 -7.66
CA ALA A 91 7.38 0.59 -9.08
C ALA A 91 8.62 1.17 -9.77
N ALA A 92 8.90 0.72 -10.99
CA ALA A 92 10.00 1.21 -11.82
C ALA A 92 9.51 1.49 -13.26
N PRO A 93 10.22 2.35 -14.02
CA PRO A 93 9.91 2.61 -15.43
C PRO A 93 9.86 1.34 -16.29
N PRO A 94 9.25 1.39 -17.49
CA PRO A 94 9.10 0.22 -18.36
C PRO A 94 10.43 -0.51 -18.60
N TYR A 95 10.37 -1.84 -18.72
CA TYR A 95 11.50 -2.74 -19.00
C TYR A 95 12.55 -2.80 -17.89
N LYS A 96 12.14 -2.59 -16.63
CA LYS A 96 13.00 -2.69 -15.44
C LYS A 96 12.40 -3.61 -14.37
N GLU A 97 11.67 -4.64 -14.78
CA GLU A 97 10.98 -5.56 -13.87
C GLU A 97 11.97 -6.28 -12.93
N GLU A 98 13.19 -6.57 -13.38
CA GLU A 98 14.26 -7.14 -12.58
C GLU A 98 14.69 -6.22 -11.42
N LEU A 99 14.64 -4.89 -11.61
CA LEU A 99 14.92 -3.93 -10.55
C LEU A 99 13.81 -3.95 -9.50
N VAL A 100 12.55 -4.03 -9.93
CA VAL A 100 11.40 -4.16 -9.02
C VAL A 100 11.55 -5.42 -8.19
N LEU A 101 11.78 -6.57 -8.83
CA LEU A 101 11.95 -7.85 -8.14
C LEU A 101 13.14 -7.84 -7.17
N ARG A 102 14.25 -7.22 -7.55
CA ARG A 102 15.43 -7.07 -6.70
C ARG A 102 15.10 -6.30 -5.42
N ILE A 103 14.45 -5.15 -5.54
CA ILE A 103 14.10 -4.31 -4.39
C ILE A 103 13.06 -5.03 -3.51
N LEU A 104 12.06 -5.68 -4.10
CA LEU A 104 11.07 -6.46 -3.33
C LEU A 104 11.74 -7.56 -2.52
N ARG A 105 12.70 -8.29 -3.10
CA ARG A 105 13.47 -9.32 -2.39
C ARG A 105 14.33 -8.74 -1.27
N ASP A 106 14.98 -7.61 -1.51
CA ASP A 106 15.80 -6.94 -0.50
C ASP A 106 14.93 -6.48 0.70
N ILE A 107 13.72 -5.98 0.43
CA ILE A 107 12.74 -5.62 1.48
C ILE A 107 12.27 -6.86 2.24
N GLU A 108 11.87 -7.92 1.55
CA GLU A 108 11.41 -9.19 2.15
C GLU A 108 12.44 -9.73 3.15
N VAL A 109 13.70 -9.87 2.70
CA VAL A 109 14.79 -10.38 3.52
C VAL A 109 15.10 -9.46 4.70
N ALA A 110 15.01 -8.14 4.51
CA ALA A 110 15.25 -7.18 5.59
C ALA A 110 14.17 -7.22 6.68
N VAL A 111 12.94 -7.56 6.33
CA VAL A 111 11.82 -7.69 7.28
C VAL A 111 11.89 -9.04 8.00
N GLU A 112 12.22 -10.14 7.32
CA GLU A 112 12.31 -11.48 7.92
C GLU A 112 13.49 -11.64 8.88
N ARG A 113 14.55 -10.83 8.74
CA ARG A 113 15.73 -10.85 9.61
C ARG A 113 15.57 -10.08 10.92
N LYS A 114 14.43 -9.43 11.15
CA LYS A 114 14.12 -8.75 12.40
C LYS A 114 13.66 -9.73 13.48
#